data_AF-A0A8T0U6A4-F1
#
_entry.id   AF-A0A8T0U6A4-F1
#
_cell.length_a   1.000
_cell.length_b   1.000
_cell.length_c   1.000
_cell.angle_alpha   90.00
_cell.angle_beta   90.00
_cell.angle_gamma   90.00
#
_symmetry.space_group_name_H-M   'P 1'
#
loop_
_entity.id
_entity.type
_entity.pdbx_description
1 polymer ?
#
loop_
_entity_poly.entity_id
_entity_poly.type
_entity_poly.pdbx_seq_one_letter_code
_entity_poly.pdbx_strand_id
1 'polypeptide(L)'
;MEMAIDTPSPSPPTPPTPPAAAGRQTRAAESVRLEHQLVRVPLEALRSTVRSNHRLAEKEIAAALSSASVAPAESSAAAVDHLTSLVSRLHGLKRKMEEGARAEELQVQRCRARLDRLATASTGDDAEWEDLRLKRILVDYMLRMSYYDSATKLAETSGIQDLVDIDVFQDAKRVIDSLQNNEVTPALAWCAENKSRLKKSKSKLEFLLRLQEFVEFVKAKNCIQAIAYARKYLAPWGSNHMKELQRVTATLVFRSNTNCAPYKVSSIFSVLSYDMPLCDESDNSWR
;
A
#
# COMPACT_ATOMS: atom_id res chain seq x y z
N MET A 1 35.20 -13.74 -84.02
CA MET A 1 33.77 -13.71 -83.63
C MET A 1 33.75 -14.22 -82.19
N GLU A 2 33.82 -13.28 -81.25
CA GLU A 2 34.09 -13.53 -79.83
C GLU A 2 32.89 -14.17 -79.13
N MET A 3 33.19 -15.09 -78.20
CA MET A 3 32.23 -15.71 -77.30
C MET A 3 32.01 -14.80 -76.08
N ALA A 4 30.76 -14.36 -75.88
CA ALA A 4 30.36 -13.59 -74.71
C ALA A 4 30.25 -14.50 -73.48
N ILE A 5 30.98 -14.14 -72.42
CA ILE A 5 30.96 -14.78 -71.10
C ILE A 5 29.85 -14.09 -70.30
N ASP A 6 28.85 -14.86 -69.87
CA ASP A 6 27.78 -14.42 -68.99
C ASP A 6 28.32 -14.24 -67.56
N THR A 7 28.39 -13.01 -67.07
CA THR A 7 28.76 -12.69 -65.68
C THR A 7 27.50 -12.53 -64.82
N PRO A 8 27.43 -13.14 -63.62
CA PRO A 8 26.25 -13.05 -62.78
C PRO A 8 26.13 -11.65 -62.14
N SER A 9 24.91 -11.13 -62.15
CA SER A 9 24.51 -9.84 -61.59
C SER A 9 24.73 -9.80 -60.05
N PRO A 10 25.22 -8.69 -59.47
CA PRO A 10 25.46 -8.59 -58.04
C PRO A 10 24.14 -8.53 -57.26
N SER A 11 24.06 -9.31 -56.17
CA SER A 11 22.93 -9.33 -55.24
C SER A 11 22.72 -7.94 -54.59
N PRO A 12 21.47 -7.55 -54.27
CA PRO A 12 21.20 -6.26 -53.64
C PRO A 12 21.81 -6.20 -52.23
N PRO A 13 22.26 -5.01 -51.76
CA PRO A 13 22.85 -4.86 -50.44
C PRO A 13 21.80 -5.15 -49.35
N THR A 14 22.12 -6.09 -48.46
CA THR A 14 21.37 -6.30 -47.22
C THR A 14 21.31 -5.00 -46.41
N PRO A 15 20.15 -4.61 -45.86
CA PRO A 15 20.04 -3.40 -45.06
C PRO A 15 20.94 -3.49 -43.82
N PRO A 16 21.52 -2.37 -43.35
CA PRO A 16 22.38 -2.38 -42.18
C PRO A 16 21.56 -2.80 -40.96
N THR A 17 21.95 -3.90 -40.32
CA THR A 17 21.46 -4.30 -39.01
C THR A 17 21.69 -3.12 -38.06
N PRO A 18 20.66 -2.61 -37.35
CA PRO A 18 20.85 -1.52 -36.41
C PRO A 18 21.92 -1.92 -35.38
N PRO A 19 22.80 -1.00 -34.96
CA PRO A 19 23.87 -1.34 -34.03
C PRO A 19 23.25 -1.85 -32.73
N ALA A 20 23.69 -3.02 -32.25
CA ALA A 20 23.19 -3.63 -31.00
C ALA A 20 23.29 -2.69 -29.78
N ALA A 21 24.10 -1.63 -29.87
CA ALA A 21 24.16 -0.54 -28.89
C ALA A 21 22.89 0.34 -28.86
N ALA A 22 22.29 0.64 -30.03
CA ALA A 22 21.06 1.43 -30.12
C ALA A 22 19.84 0.64 -29.60
N GLY A 23 19.81 -0.67 -29.86
CA GLY A 23 18.82 -1.59 -29.28
C GLY A 23 18.92 -1.70 -27.76
N ARG A 24 20.15 -1.74 -27.22
CA ARG A 24 20.40 -1.72 -25.76
C ARG A 24 20.00 -0.41 -25.10
N GLN A 25 20.24 0.74 -25.75
CA GLN A 25 19.81 2.04 -25.23
C GLN A 25 18.28 2.22 -25.23
N THR A 26 17.59 1.74 -26.26
CA THR A 26 16.12 1.77 -26.32
C THR A 26 15.51 0.86 -25.26
N ARG A 27 16.05 -0.35 -25.06
CA ARG A 27 15.63 -1.25 -23.98
C ARG A 27 15.92 -0.70 -22.58
N ALA A 28 17.07 -0.08 -22.36
CA ALA A 28 17.38 0.57 -21.08
C ALA A 28 16.37 1.70 -20.78
N ALA A 29 16.00 2.50 -21.80
CA ALA A 29 15.00 3.54 -21.66
C ALA A 29 13.59 2.98 -21.35
N GLU A 30 13.19 1.88 -21.99
CA GLU A 30 11.93 1.18 -21.70
C GLU A 30 11.92 0.54 -20.31
N SER A 31 13.04 -0.06 -19.91
CA SER A 31 13.21 -0.66 -18.59
C SER A 31 13.15 0.40 -17.50
N VAL A 32 13.82 1.54 -17.68
CA VAL A 32 13.69 2.69 -16.78
C VAL A 32 12.24 3.17 -16.71
N ARG A 33 11.51 3.23 -17.83
CA ARG A 33 10.09 3.63 -17.83
C ARG A 33 9.20 2.65 -17.06
N LEU A 34 9.36 1.36 -17.26
CA LEU A 34 8.52 0.32 -16.63
C LEU A 34 8.90 0.07 -15.18
N GLU A 35 10.18 0.20 -14.82
CA GLU A 35 10.69 -0.10 -13.48
C GLU A 35 10.81 1.13 -12.57
N HIS A 36 10.77 2.36 -13.11
CA HIS A 36 10.71 3.59 -12.29
C HIS A 36 9.50 3.58 -11.34
N GLN A 37 8.35 3.07 -11.79
CA GLN A 37 7.16 2.94 -10.94
C GLN A 37 7.39 1.97 -9.76
N LEU A 38 8.37 1.07 -9.86
CA LEU A 38 8.69 0.09 -8.81
C LEU A 38 9.62 0.66 -7.73
N VAL A 39 10.39 1.70 -8.02
CA VAL A 39 11.18 2.42 -7.00
C VAL A 39 10.28 3.30 -6.13
N ARG A 40 9.11 3.68 -6.65
CA ARG A 40 8.18 4.58 -5.99
C ARG A 40 7.68 4.06 -4.64
N VAL A 41 7.31 2.77 -4.57
CA VAL A 41 6.75 2.15 -3.35
C VAL A 41 7.73 2.24 -2.16
N PRO A 42 8.98 1.74 -2.26
CA PRO A 42 9.93 1.80 -1.15
C PRO A 42 10.37 3.24 -0.86
N LEU A 43 10.39 4.13 -1.86
CA LEU A 43 10.66 5.56 -1.63
C LEU A 43 9.53 6.24 -0.84
N GLU A 44 8.27 5.96 -1.16
CA GLU A 44 7.13 6.46 -0.40
C GLU A 44 7.13 5.90 1.03
N ALA A 45 7.43 4.61 1.19
CA ALA A 45 7.60 3.97 2.49
C ALA A 45 8.70 4.64 3.31
N LEU A 46 9.91 4.81 2.75
CA LEU A 46 11.04 5.49 3.39
C LEU A 46 10.66 6.91 3.84
N ARG A 47 10.05 7.70 2.94
CA ARG A 47 9.59 9.07 3.27
C ARG A 47 8.53 9.08 4.36
N SER A 48 7.70 8.03 4.45
CA SER A 48 6.70 7.89 5.50
C SER A 48 7.38 7.59 6.84
N THR A 49 8.27 6.59 6.86
CA THR A 49 8.99 6.14 8.04
C THR A 49 9.84 7.25 8.63
N VAL A 50 10.65 7.94 7.81
CA VAL A 50 11.50 9.07 8.25
C VAL A 50 10.65 10.17 8.89
N ARG A 51 9.52 10.55 8.28
CA ARG A 51 8.63 11.58 8.84
C ARG A 51 8.01 11.15 10.17
N SER A 52 7.62 9.88 10.29
CA SER A 52 7.05 9.33 11.53
C SER A 52 8.09 9.31 12.65
N ASN A 53 9.28 8.76 12.37
CA ASN A 53 10.38 8.65 13.32
C ASN A 53 10.87 10.02 13.77
N HIS A 54 11.01 10.98 12.85
CA HIS A 54 11.40 12.35 13.19
C HIS A 54 10.40 13.02 14.14
N ARG A 55 9.09 12.92 13.85
CA ARG A 55 8.04 13.47 14.74
C ARG A 55 8.02 12.82 16.11
N LEU A 56 8.24 11.51 16.17
CA LEU A 56 8.34 10.78 17.43
C LEU A 56 9.55 11.25 18.24
N ALA A 57 10.71 11.38 17.60
CA ALA A 57 11.94 11.87 18.22
C ALA A 57 11.75 13.28 18.78
N GLU A 58 11.24 14.22 17.98
CA GLU A 58 10.99 15.60 18.43
C GLU A 58 10.05 15.65 19.64
N LYS A 59 8.94 14.90 19.59
CA LYS A 59 7.96 14.86 20.68
C LYS A 59 8.56 14.31 21.98
N GLU A 60 9.28 13.20 21.90
CA GLU A 60 9.85 12.53 23.08
C GLU A 60 11.04 13.30 23.66
N ILE A 61 11.89 13.89 22.81
CA ILE A 61 13.00 14.75 23.24
C ILE A 61 12.45 16.00 23.92
N ALA A 62 11.48 16.69 23.32
CA ALA A 62 10.88 17.88 23.92
C ALA A 62 10.27 17.57 25.29
N ALA A 63 9.53 16.47 25.38
CA ALA A 63 8.89 16.09 26.63
C ALA A 63 9.89 15.58 27.68
N ALA A 64 11.01 14.95 27.29
CA ALA A 64 12.11 14.61 28.20
C ALA A 64 12.80 15.87 28.75
N LEU A 65 13.08 16.86 27.90
CA LEU A 65 13.64 18.16 28.28
C LEU A 65 12.72 18.92 29.25
N SER A 66 11.42 18.94 28.97
CA SER A 66 10.43 19.56 29.86
C SER A 66 10.43 18.89 31.23
N SER A 67 10.42 17.56 31.31
CA SER A 67 10.51 16.87 32.60
C SER A 67 11.84 17.14 33.31
N ALA A 68 12.97 17.16 32.59
CA ALA A 68 14.28 17.43 33.18
C ALA A 68 14.40 18.86 33.76
N SER A 69 13.65 19.82 33.22
CA SER A 69 13.62 21.20 33.72
C SER A 69 12.83 21.38 35.03
N VAL A 70 11.97 20.42 35.39
CA VAL A 70 11.21 20.43 36.64
C VAL A 70 12.06 19.76 37.72
N ALA A 71 12.77 20.56 38.52
CA ALA A 71 13.49 20.05 39.69
C ALA A 71 12.48 19.67 40.79
N PRO A 72 12.54 18.44 41.34
CA PRO A 72 11.72 18.08 42.49
C PRO A 72 12.21 18.87 43.71
N ALA A 73 11.36 19.78 44.21
CA ALA A 73 11.66 20.67 45.33
C ALA A 73 11.64 19.96 46.70
N GLU A 74 11.15 18.72 46.75
CA GLU A 74 10.88 18.03 48.01
C GLU A 74 11.55 16.64 47.99
N SER A 75 12.54 16.45 48.87
CA SER A 75 13.25 15.18 49.14
C SER A 75 14.23 14.66 48.07
N SER A 76 15.41 14.24 48.55
CA SER A 76 16.41 13.53 47.73
C SER A 76 15.88 12.21 47.15
N ALA A 77 14.90 11.56 47.79
CA ALA A 77 14.32 10.32 47.27
C ALA A 77 13.45 10.58 46.03
N ALA A 78 12.64 11.65 46.05
CA ALA A 78 11.81 12.03 44.90
C ALA A 78 12.66 12.49 43.69
N ALA A 79 13.82 13.09 43.94
CA ALA A 79 14.80 13.40 42.90
C ALA A 79 15.36 12.15 42.22
N VAL A 80 15.68 11.11 43.00
CA VAL A 80 16.16 9.83 42.47
C VAL A 80 15.06 9.12 41.67
N ASP A 81 13.82 9.11 42.15
CA ASP A 81 12.69 8.50 41.43
C ASP A 81 12.41 9.21 40.10
N HIS A 82 12.45 10.56 40.11
CA HIS A 82 12.28 11.36 38.90
C HIS A 82 13.40 11.11 37.86
N LEU A 83 14.66 11.07 38.28
CA LEU A 83 15.78 10.73 37.41
C LEU A 83 15.67 9.29 36.88
N THR A 84 15.25 8.35 37.71
CA THR A 84 15.05 6.95 37.30
C THR A 84 13.96 6.85 36.22
N SER A 85 12.87 7.60 36.36
CA SER A 85 11.81 7.72 35.35
C SER A 85 12.30 8.37 34.05
N LEU A 86 13.13 9.42 34.15
CA LEU A 86 13.74 10.04 32.96
C LEU A 86 14.66 9.08 32.21
N VAL A 87 15.50 8.36 32.94
CA VAL A 87 16.43 7.36 32.38
C VAL A 87 15.64 6.23 31.71
N SER A 88 14.58 5.72 32.33
CA SER A 88 13.75 4.66 31.73
C SER A 88 13.06 5.15 30.45
N ARG A 89 12.57 6.40 30.44
CA ARG A 89 12.00 7.04 29.25
C ARG A 89 13.03 7.20 28.13
N LEU A 90 14.24 7.67 28.44
CA LEU A 90 15.32 7.83 27.46
C LEU A 90 15.77 6.47 26.88
N HIS A 91 15.84 5.42 27.70
CA HIS A 91 16.07 4.07 27.20
C HIS A 91 14.95 3.58 26.27
N GLY A 92 13.69 3.86 26.62
CA GLY A 92 12.55 3.57 25.75
C GLY A 92 12.61 4.32 24.43
N LEU A 93 13.00 5.60 24.45
CA LEU A 93 13.21 6.40 23.24
C LEU A 93 14.36 5.83 22.39
N LYS A 94 15.51 5.53 23.00
CA LYS A 94 16.66 4.93 22.30
C LYS A 94 16.23 3.66 21.55
N ARG A 95 15.51 2.76 22.22
CA ARG A 95 15.02 1.52 21.61
C ARG A 95 14.10 1.80 20.41
N LYS A 96 13.15 2.72 20.55
CA LYS A 96 12.24 3.12 19.45
C LYS A 96 13.00 3.74 18.28
N MET A 97 14.02 4.56 18.55
CA MET A 97 14.86 5.15 17.50
C MET A 97 15.68 4.10 16.75
N GLU A 98 16.21 3.10 17.45
CA GLU A 98 16.91 1.97 16.81
C GLU A 98 15.96 1.11 15.96
N GLU A 99 14.73 0.86 16.42
CA GLU A 99 13.69 0.17 15.65
C GLU A 99 13.32 0.98 14.40
N GLY A 100 13.15 2.30 14.53
CA GLY A 100 12.93 3.21 13.42
C GLY A 100 14.08 3.24 12.41
N ALA A 101 15.33 3.29 12.89
CA ALA A 101 16.52 3.29 12.04
C ALA A 101 16.66 1.98 11.23
N ARG A 102 16.37 0.83 11.85
CA ARG A 102 16.35 -0.47 11.13
C ARG A 102 15.27 -0.48 10.03
N ALA A 103 14.09 0.09 10.31
CA ALA A 103 13.02 0.18 9.33
C ALA A 103 13.38 1.12 8.16
N GLU A 104 14.08 2.23 8.43
CA GLU A 104 14.60 3.13 7.38
C GLU A 104 15.67 2.44 6.54
N GLU A 105 16.64 1.78 7.17
CA GLU A 105 17.72 1.06 6.49
C GLU A 105 17.17 -0.01 5.54
N LEU A 106 16.15 -0.76 5.96
CA LEU A 106 15.48 -1.74 5.10
C LEU A 106 14.90 -1.09 3.83
N GLN A 107 14.25 0.08 3.95
CA GLN A 107 13.70 0.76 2.77
C GLN A 107 14.80 1.34 1.89
N VAL A 108 15.90 1.84 2.47
CA VAL A 108 17.08 2.30 1.73
C VAL A 108 17.73 1.14 0.97
N GLN A 109 17.88 -0.03 1.60
CA GLN A 109 18.39 -1.24 0.97
C GLN A 109 17.53 -1.63 -0.24
N ARG A 110 16.20 -1.65 -0.10
CA ARG A 110 15.27 -1.92 -1.21
C ARG A 110 15.38 -0.90 -2.34
N CYS A 111 15.46 0.39 -2.02
CA CYS A 111 15.68 1.45 -3.01
C CYS A 111 17.00 1.23 -3.76
N ARG A 112 18.09 0.94 -3.03
CA ARG A 112 19.41 0.69 -3.62
C ARG A 112 19.39 -0.54 -4.52
N ALA A 113 18.87 -1.66 -4.04
CA ALA A 113 18.79 -2.89 -4.83
C ALA A 113 18.05 -2.67 -6.15
N ARG A 114 16.94 -1.92 -6.14
CA ARG A 114 16.17 -1.61 -7.37
C ARG A 114 16.91 -0.62 -8.29
N LEU A 115 17.62 0.36 -7.75
CA LEU A 115 18.43 1.30 -8.53
C LEU A 115 19.65 0.62 -9.16
N ASP A 116 20.32 -0.26 -8.42
CA ASP A 116 21.46 -1.03 -8.93
C ASP A 116 21.01 -1.94 -10.09
N ARG A 117 19.81 -2.55 -9.99
CA ARG A 117 19.23 -3.32 -11.09
C ARG A 117 18.97 -2.47 -12.33
N LEU A 118 18.39 -1.29 -12.15
CA LEU A 118 18.19 -0.32 -13.23
C LEU A 118 19.52 0.09 -13.89
N ALA A 119 20.57 0.30 -13.10
CA ALA A 119 21.90 0.65 -13.62
C ALA A 119 22.51 -0.50 -14.44
N THR A 120 22.35 -1.74 -13.99
CA THR A 120 22.85 -2.93 -14.71
C THR A 120 22.08 -3.24 -16.00
N ALA A 121 20.87 -2.70 -16.20
CA ALA A 121 20.06 -2.93 -17.41
C ALA A 121 20.73 -2.46 -18.71
N SER A 122 21.72 -1.56 -18.62
CA SER A 122 22.45 -1.04 -19.79
C SER A 122 23.73 -1.83 -20.12
N THR A 123 24.19 -2.70 -19.22
CA THR A 123 25.53 -3.31 -19.27
C THR A 123 25.58 -4.81 -18.98
N GLY A 124 24.52 -5.38 -18.40
CA GLY A 124 24.45 -6.78 -17.96
C GLY A 124 24.17 -7.79 -19.07
N ASP A 125 24.28 -9.08 -18.71
CA ASP A 125 23.83 -10.19 -19.55
C ASP A 125 22.31 -10.14 -19.73
N ASP A 126 21.87 -10.23 -20.98
CA ASP A 126 20.49 -10.01 -21.37
C ASP A 126 19.56 -11.10 -20.82
N ALA A 127 20.07 -12.34 -20.66
CA ALA A 127 19.29 -13.50 -20.22
C ALA A 127 19.00 -13.47 -18.71
N GLU A 128 20.02 -13.21 -17.88
CA GLU A 128 19.84 -13.11 -16.42
C GLU A 128 18.93 -11.95 -16.04
N TRP A 129 19.02 -10.83 -16.78
CA TRP A 129 18.19 -9.66 -16.52
C TRP A 129 16.71 -9.92 -16.82
N GLU A 130 16.38 -10.55 -17.97
CA GLU A 130 14.99 -10.91 -18.28
C GLU A 130 14.43 -11.99 -17.35
N ASP A 131 15.23 -12.98 -16.96
CA ASP A 131 14.80 -14.02 -16.01
C ASP A 131 14.41 -13.40 -14.64
N LEU A 132 15.25 -12.51 -14.11
CA LEU A 132 14.95 -11.83 -12.86
C LEU A 132 13.71 -10.93 -12.97
N ARG A 133 13.58 -10.21 -14.08
CA ARG A 133 12.41 -9.37 -14.38
C ARG A 133 11.13 -10.20 -14.44
N LEU A 134 11.18 -11.34 -15.13
CA LEU A 134 10.06 -12.28 -15.23
C LEU A 134 9.65 -12.79 -13.85
N LYS A 135 10.62 -13.24 -13.03
CA LYS A 135 10.37 -13.70 -11.66
C LYS A 135 9.70 -12.63 -10.82
N ARG A 136 10.17 -11.38 -10.91
CA ARG A 136 9.56 -10.24 -10.21
C ARG A 136 8.12 -10.00 -10.66
N ILE A 137 7.85 -9.99 -11.96
CA ILE A 137 6.49 -9.82 -12.51
C ILE A 137 5.59 -10.96 -12.04
N LEU A 138 6.10 -12.19 -12.04
CA LEU A 138 5.37 -13.36 -11.58
C LEU A 138 5.02 -13.24 -10.08
N VAL A 139 5.96 -12.80 -9.23
CA VAL A 139 5.68 -12.52 -7.82
C VAL A 139 4.58 -11.46 -7.66
N ASP A 140 4.66 -10.32 -8.36
CA ASP A 140 3.64 -9.28 -8.30
C ASP A 140 2.26 -9.79 -8.73
N TYR A 141 2.20 -10.57 -9.83
CA TYR A 141 0.98 -11.22 -10.28
C TYR A 141 0.40 -12.15 -9.20
N MET A 142 1.24 -13.02 -8.63
CA MET A 142 0.82 -13.95 -7.59
C MET A 142 0.27 -13.23 -6.36
N LEU A 143 0.88 -12.12 -5.95
CA LEU A 143 0.40 -11.28 -4.84
C LEU A 143 -0.97 -10.65 -5.14
N ARG A 144 -1.20 -10.17 -6.36
CA ARG A 144 -2.51 -9.64 -6.79
C ARG A 144 -3.60 -10.72 -6.85
N MET A 145 -3.22 -11.94 -7.23
CA MET A 145 -4.11 -13.10 -7.26
C MET A 145 -4.25 -13.80 -5.91
N SER A 146 -3.75 -13.21 -4.82
CA SER A 146 -3.81 -13.76 -3.45
C SER A 146 -3.03 -15.07 -3.23
N TYR A 147 -2.08 -15.41 -4.10
CA TYR A 147 -1.16 -16.55 -3.96
C TYR A 147 0.08 -16.18 -3.11
N TYR A 148 -0.14 -15.71 -1.88
CA TYR A 148 0.89 -15.12 -1.01
C TYR A 148 2.04 -16.07 -0.64
N ASP A 149 1.72 -17.32 -0.28
CA ASP A 149 2.73 -18.30 0.15
C ASP A 149 3.66 -18.67 -1.00
N SER A 150 3.07 -18.93 -2.17
CA SER A 150 3.82 -19.25 -3.39
C SER A 150 4.67 -18.05 -3.86
N ALA A 151 4.13 -16.82 -3.76
CA ALA A 151 4.87 -15.60 -4.08
C ALA A 151 6.08 -15.40 -3.15
N THR A 152 5.87 -15.62 -1.85
CA THR A 152 6.94 -15.56 -0.84
C THR A 152 8.00 -16.61 -1.12
N LYS A 153 7.58 -17.84 -1.44
CA LYS A 153 8.52 -18.92 -1.72
C LYS A 153 9.36 -18.66 -2.95
N LEU A 154 8.74 -18.17 -4.04
CA LEU A 154 9.45 -17.81 -5.27
C LEU A 154 10.46 -16.67 -5.02
N ALA A 155 10.10 -15.69 -4.20
CA ALA A 155 10.98 -14.58 -3.87
C ALA A 155 12.19 -15.03 -3.04
N GLU A 156 12.00 -15.92 -2.08
CA GLU A 156 13.07 -16.54 -1.28
C GLU A 156 14.00 -17.39 -2.13
N THR A 157 13.46 -18.33 -2.92
CA THR A 157 14.28 -19.25 -3.73
C THR A 157 15.06 -18.53 -4.81
N SER A 158 14.57 -17.38 -5.26
CA SER A 158 15.23 -16.55 -6.29
C SER A 158 16.09 -15.43 -5.71
N GLY A 159 16.08 -15.22 -4.38
CA GLY A 159 16.83 -14.13 -3.73
C GLY A 159 16.38 -12.72 -4.16
N ILE A 160 15.09 -12.53 -4.48
CA ILE A 160 14.55 -11.25 -4.99
C ILE A 160 13.69 -10.49 -4.00
N GLN A 161 13.78 -10.81 -2.70
CA GLN A 161 12.94 -10.21 -1.66
C GLN A 161 13.02 -8.68 -1.63
N ASP A 162 14.19 -8.08 -1.92
CA ASP A 162 14.36 -6.62 -1.96
C ASP A 162 13.74 -5.96 -3.20
N LEU A 163 13.42 -6.76 -4.23
CA LEU A 163 12.88 -6.30 -5.52
C LEU A 163 11.35 -6.39 -5.61
N VAL A 164 10.71 -6.95 -4.58
CA VAL A 164 9.26 -7.19 -4.53
C VAL A 164 8.66 -6.55 -3.27
N ASP A 165 7.36 -6.29 -3.29
CA ASP A 165 6.64 -5.55 -2.24
C ASP A 165 5.73 -6.46 -1.40
N ILE A 166 6.20 -7.66 -1.02
CA ILE A 166 5.39 -8.70 -0.35
C ILE A 166 4.70 -8.17 0.91
N ASP A 167 5.40 -7.39 1.73
CA ASP A 167 4.90 -6.80 2.97
C ASP A 167 3.70 -5.86 2.73
N VAL A 168 3.76 -5.07 1.66
CA VAL A 168 2.65 -4.16 1.28
C VAL A 168 1.38 -4.97 0.96
N PHE A 169 1.53 -6.09 0.25
CA PHE A 169 0.41 -6.97 -0.07
C PHE A 169 -0.08 -7.76 1.14
N GLN A 170 0.80 -8.13 2.07
CA GLN A 170 0.40 -8.77 3.34
C GLN A 170 -0.38 -7.82 4.25
N ASP A 171 0.00 -6.53 4.29
CA ASP A 171 -0.77 -5.51 5.00
C ASP A 171 -2.16 -5.32 4.39
N ALA A 172 -2.26 -5.29 3.06
CA ALA A 172 -3.54 -5.25 2.36
C ALA A 172 -4.38 -6.51 2.64
N LYS A 173 -3.75 -7.69 2.61
CA LYS A 173 -4.39 -8.97 2.96
C LYS A 173 -5.00 -8.92 4.37
N ARG A 174 -4.26 -8.41 5.37
CA ARG A 174 -4.75 -8.29 6.75
C ARG A 174 -6.04 -7.46 6.82
N VAL A 175 -6.11 -6.36 6.07
CA VAL A 175 -7.31 -5.52 6.00
C VAL A 175 -8.46 -6.26 5.32
N ILE A 176 -8.18 -6.97 4.21
CA ILE A 176 -9.19 -7.76 3.48
C ILE A 176 -9.74 -8.89 4.37
N ASP A 177 -8.87 -9.65 5.04
CA ASP A 177 -9.25 -10.73 5.96
C ASP A 177 -10.12 -10.19 7.10
N SER A 178 -9.79 -9.01 7.64
CA SER A 178 -10.60 -8.35 8.67
C SER A 178 -12.00 -8.01 8.16
N LEU A 179 -12.10 -7.48 6.93
CA LEU A 179 -13.39 -7.17 6.30
C LEU A 179 -14.23 -8.42 6.06
N GLN A 180 -13.61 -9.54 5.66
CA GLN A 180 -14.29 -10.83 5.52
C GLN A 180 -14.86 -11.34 6.86
N ASN A 181 -14.19 -11.02 7.97
CA ASN A 181 -14.65 -11.31 9.32
C ASN A 181 -15.66 -10.28 9.87
N ASN A 182 -16.14 -9.35 9.04
CA ASN A 182 -17.00 -8.22 9.42
C ASN A 182 -16.35 -7.21 10.38
N GLU A 183 -15.02 -7.20 10.48
CA GLU A 183 -14.26 -6.24 11.28
C GLU A 183 -13.84 -5.05 10.42
N VAL A 184 -14.50 -3.91 10.64
CA VAL A 184 -14.31 -2.70 9.83
C VAL A 184 -13.22 -1.77 10.40
N THR A 185 -12.83 -1.97 11.67
CA THR A 185 -11.87 -1.12 12.38
C THR A 185 -10.50 -1.03 11.67
N PRO A 186 -9.87 -2.12 11.22
CA PRO A 186 -8.58 -2.05 10.54
C PRO A 186 -8.66 -1.28 9.20
N ALA A 187 -9.75 -1.46 8.46
CA ALA A 187 -9.97 -0.75 7.19
C ALA A 187 -10.19 0.76 7.40
N LEU A 188 -10.90 1.14 8.48
CA LEU A 188 -11.08 2.54 8.84
C LEU A 188 -9.79 3.22 9.30
N ALA A 189 -8.93 2.50 10.02
CA ALA A 189 -7.59 2.98 10.37
C ALA A 189 -6.76 3.25 9.10
N TRP A 190 -6.78 2.30 8.15
CA TRP A 190 -6.14 2.48 6.85
C TRP A 190 -6.68 3.69 6.07
N CYS A 191 -8.01 3.94 6.12
CA CYS A 191 -8.60 5.14 5.53
C CYS A 191 -8.10 6.43 6.18
N ALA A 192 -7.94 6.45 7.51
CA ALA A 192 -7.44 7.63 8.22
C ALA A 192 -5.99 7.96 7.83
N GLU A 193 -5.14 6.93 7.68
CA GLU A 193 -3.76 7.07 7.23
C GLU A 193 -3.66 7.57 5.78
N ASN A 194 -4.57 7.11 4.91
CA ASN A 194 -4.57 7.42 3.48
C ASN A 194 -5.54 8.55 3.08
N LYS A 195 -6.09 9.30 4.04
CA LYS A 195 -7.17 10.27 3.84
C LYS A 195 -6.92 11.28 2.71
N SER A 196 -5.69 11.80 2.61
CA SER A 196 -5.33 12.77 1.57
C SER A 196 -5.33 12.17 0.16
N ARG A 197 -4.92 10.91 0.02
CA ARG A 197 -4.94 10.16 -1.25
C ARG A 197 -6.37 9.81 -1.64
N LEU A 198 -7.15 9.31 -0.69
CA LEU A 198 -8.57 8.96 -0.91
C LEU A 198 -9.41 10.17 -1.31
N LYS A 199 -9.14 11.34 -0.73
CA LYS A 199 -9.83 12.58 -1.11
C LYS A 199 -9.50 13.01 -2.55
N LYS A 200 -8.23 12.85 -2.99
CA LYS A 200 -7.81 13.16 -4.35
C LYS A 200 -8.45 12.22 -5.38
N SER A 201 -8.55 10.93 -5.07
CA SER A 201 -9.19 9.93 -5.93
C SER A 201 -10.71 9.90 -5.84
N LYS A 202 -11.32 10.76 -5.00
CA LYS A 202 -12.78 10.78 -4.72
C LYS A 202 -13.32 9.39 -4.33
N SER A 203 -12.51 8.61 -3.60
CA SER A 203 -12.89 7.26 -3.17
C SER A 203 -14.06 7.29 -2.20
N LYS A 204 -15.02 6.38 -2.40
CA LYS A 204 -16.18 6.16 -1.52
C LYS A 204 -15.88 5.15 -0.40
N LEU A 205 -14.66 4.61 -0.31
CA LEU A 205 -14.33 3.51 0.59
C LEU A 205 -14.68 3.82 2.05
N GLU A 206 -14.23 4.97 2.58
CA GLU A 206 -14.52 5.34 3.97
C GLU A 206 -16.03 5.39 4.23
N PHE A 207 -16.80 5.95 3.30
CA PHE A 207 -18.25 6.01 3.41
C PHE A 207 -18.89 4.61 3.44
N LEU A 208 -18.49 3.70 2.54
CA LEU A 208 -18.99 2.32 2.52
C LEU A 208 -18.65 1.56 3.80
N LEU A 209 -17.45 1.74 4.34
CA LEU A 209 -17.04 1.15 5.61
C LEU A 209 -17.88 1.68 6.78
N ARG A 210 -18.13 3.00 6.83
CA ARG A 210 -19.01 3.60 7.85
C ARG A 210 -20.46 3.11 7.74
N LEU A 211 -20.95 2.87 6.53
CA LEU A 211 -22.25 2.23 6.32
C LEU A 211 -22.26 0.80 6.85
N GLN A 212 -21.22 0.00 6.56
CA GLN A 212 -21.11 -1.37 7.08
C GLN A 212 -21.12 -1.39 8.61
N GLU A 213 -20.32 -0.54 9.26
CA GLU A 213 -20.28 -0.46 10.73
C GLU A 213 -21.64 -0.05 11.33
N PHE A 214 -22.35 0.89 10.70
CA PHE A 214 -23.73 1.21 11.08
C PHE A 214 -24.66 0.00 10.96
N VAL A 215 -24.57 -0.74 9.84
CA VAL A 215 -25.38 -1.93 9.59
C VAL A 215 -25.11 -3.01 10.64
N GLU A 216 -23.87 -3.19 11.08
CA GLU A 216 -23.54 -4.11 12.18
C GLU A 216 -24.21 -3.70 13.51
N PHE A 217 -24.28 -2.41 13.84
CA PHE A 217 -25.04 -1.94 15.02
C PHE A 217 -26.54 -2.28 14.90
N VAL A 218 -27.12 -2.15 13.70
CA VAL A 218 -28.52 -2.51 13.44
C VAL A 218 -28.74 -4.03 13.60
N LYS A 219 -27.83 -4.88 13.09
CA LYS A 219 -27.90 -6.34 13.29
C LYS A 219 -27.84 -6.72 14.77
N ALA A 220 -26.98 -6.05 15.53
CA ALA A 220 -26.83 -6.24 16.97
C ALA A 220 -28.05 -5.74 17.78
N LYS A 221 -29.09 -5.20 17.11
CA LYS A 221 -30.29 -4.60 17.72
C LYS A 221 -29.96 -3.43 18.66
N ASN A 222 -28.81 -2.79 18.47
CA ASN A 222 -28.37 -1.66 19.28
C ASN A 222 -28.76 -0.33 18.62
N CYS A 223 -30.08 -0.08 18.54
CA CYS A 223 -30.62 1.06 17.79
C CYS A 223 -30.14 2.42 18.33
N ILE A 224 -29.93 2.53 19.65
CA ILE A 224 -29.46 3.78 20.27
C ILE A 224 -28.03 4.10 19.80
N GLN A 225 -27.13 3.11 19.82
CA GLN A 225 -25.76 3.28 19.33
C GLN A 225 -25.74 3.52 17.82
N ALA A 226 -26.56 2.82 17.03
CA ALA A 226 -26.66 3.02 15.59
C ALA A 226 -27.06 4.47 15.23
N ILE A 227 -28.05 5.05 15.93
CA ILE A 227 -28.49 6.43 15.71
C ILE A 227 -27.39 7.43 16.10
N ALA A 228 -26.76 7.23 17.26
CA ALA A 228 -25.65 8.08 17.70
C ALA A 228 -24.47 8.03 16.71
N TYR A 229 -24.16 6.84 16.22
CA TYR A 229 -23.13 6.61 15.22
C TYR A 229 -23.45 7.31 13.89
N ALA A 230 -24.66 7.14 13.36
CA ALA A 230 -25.10 7.77 12.11
C ALA A 230 -25.00 9.31 12.19
N ARG A 231 -25.43 9.89 13.30
CA ARG A 231 -25.30 11.34 13.53
C ARG A 231 -23.85 11.81 13.51
N LYS A 232 -22.93 11.01 14.07
CA LYS A 232 -21.52 11.39 14.19
C LYS A 232 -20.74 11.20 12.88
N TYR A 233 -20.92 10.06 12.20
CA TYR A 233 -20.05 9.66 11.08
C TYR A 233 -20.72 9.70 9.71
N LEU A 234 -22.05 9.56 9.63
CA LEU A 234 -22.78 9.51 8.37
C LEU A 234 -23.38 10.86 7.98
N ALA A 235 -23.74 11.72 8.94
CA ALA A 235 -24.30 13.04 8.67
C ALA A 235 -23.46 13.92 7.72
N PRO A 236 -22.11 13.95 7.78
CA PRO A 236 -21.30 14.73 6.84
C PRO A 236 -21.45 14.32 5.37
N TRP A 237 -21.93 13.10 5.10
CA TRP A 237 -22.12 12.56 3.75
C TRP A 237 -23.52 12.84 3.19
N GLY A 238 -24.39 13.47 3.99
CA GLY A 238 -25.79 13.76 3.63
C GLY A 238 -25.96 14.53 2.32
N SER A 239 -25.09 15.50 2.02
CA SER A 239 -25.20 16.31 0.80
C SER A 239 -25.00 15.50 -0.48
N ASN A 240 -24.15 14.48 -0.45
CA ASN A 240 -23.74 13.73 -1.64
C ASN A 240 -24.38 12.33 -1.72
N HIS A 241 -24.79 11.75 -0.59
CA HIS A 241 -25.21 10.34 -0.50
C HIS A 241 -26.56 10.14 0.21
N MET A 242 -27.44 11.16 0.22
CA MET A 242 -28.71 11.12 0.97
C MET A 242 -29.58 9.89 0.64
N LYS A 243 -29.69 9.50 -0.63
CA LYS A 243 -30.52 8.35 -1.04
C LYS A 243 -30.04 7.05 -0.42
N GLU A 244 -28.73 6.86 -0.36
CA GLU A 244 -28.10 5.66 0.20
C GLU A 244 -28.22 5.66 1.73
N LEU A 245 -28.02 6.82 2.37
CA LEU A 245 -28.24 7.01 3.80
C LEU A 245 -29.69 6.75 4.21
N GLN A 246 -30.68 7.24 3.46
CA GLN A 246 -32.09 6.97 3.72
C GLN A 246 -32.39 5.47 3.63
N ARG A 247 -31.86 4.80 2.59
CA ARG A 247 -32.04 3.35 2.40
C ARG A 247 -31.46 2.55 3.57
N VAL A 248 -30.26 2.91 4.02
CA VAL A 248 -29.60 2.23 5.15
C VAL A 248 -30.27 2.59 6.48
N THR A 249 -30.67 3.83 6.71
CA THR A 249 -31.37 4.25 7.94
C THR A 249 -32.75 3.59 8.06
N ALA A 250 -33.42 3.33 6.94
CA ALA A 250 -34.69 2.60 6.92
C ALA A 250 -34.57 1.17 7.49
N THR A 251 -33.37 0.57 7.52
CA THR A 251 -33.13 -0.74 8.16
C THR A 251 -33.31 -0.73 9.67
N LEU A 252 -33.34 0.46 10.32
CA LEU A 252 -33.74 0.58 11.73
C LEU A 252 -35.22 0.22 11.94
N VAL A 253 -36.05 0.43 10.93
CA VAL A 253 -37.51 0.20 10.98
C VAL A 253 -37.87 -1.13 10.34
N PHE A 254 -37.34 -1.40 9.14
CA PHE A 254 -37.56 -2.64 8.42
C PHE A 254 -36.57 -3.71 8.88
N ARG A 255 -37.03 -4.62 9.74
CA ARG A 255 -36.24 -5.75 10.27
C ARG A 255 -35.72 -6.65 9.15
N SER A 256 -34.75 -7.49 9.51
CA SER A 256 -34.08 -8.42 8.59
C SER A 256 -34.99 -9.42 7.87
N ASN A 257 -36.18 -9.66 8.41
CA ASN A 257 -37.23 -10.51 7.84
C ASN A 257 -38.30 -9.72 7.03
N THR A 258 -37.95 -8.54 6.50
CA THR A 258 -38.91 -7.75 5.73
C THR A 258 -39.18 -8.37 4.35
N ASN A 259 -40.46 -8.42 3.96
CA ASN A 259 -40.89 -8.80 2.61
C ASN A 259 -40.73 -7.65 1.60
N CYS A 260 -40.32 -6.45 2.04
CA CYS A 260 -40.09 -5.31 1.17
C CYS A 260 -38.76 -5.49 0.42
N ALA A 261 -38.83 -5.82 -0.87
CA ALA A 261 -37.68 -6.00 -1.76
C ALA A 261 -36.57 -4.93 -1.66
N PRO A 262 -36.85 -3.60 -1.62
CA PRO A 262 -35.79 -2.58 -1.53
C PRO A 262 -35.00 -2.60 -0.21
N TYR A 263 -35.55 -3.21 0.84
CA TYR A 263 -34.99 -3.27 2.20
C TYR A 263 -34.59 -4.69 2.62
N LYS A 264 -34.67 -5.66 1.72
CA LYS A 264 -34.26 -7.03 2.02
C LYS A 264 -32.76 -7.06 2.30
N VAL A 265 -32.39 -7.64 3.43
CA VAL A 265 -31.01 -7.69 3.96
C VAL A 265 -30.02 -8.18 2.93
N SER A 266 -30.34 -9.23 2.16
CA SER A 266 -29.42 -9.73 1.12
C SER A 266 -29.05 -8.69 0.04
N SER A 267 -29.86 -7.65 -0.19
CA SER A 267 -29.59 -6.59 -1.19
C SER A 267 -28.88 -5.36 -0.60
N ILE A 268 -28.96 -5.13 0.72
CA ILE A 268 -28.30 -4.00 1.39
C ILE A 268 -27.00 -4.44 2.07
N PHE A 269 -26.89 -5.69 2.47
CA PHE A 269 -25.76 -6.22 3.24
C PHE A 269 -24.66 -6.80 2.34
N SER A 270 -24.89 -6.81 1.02
CA SER A 270 -23.89 -7.14 0.01
C SER A 270 -23.05 -5.94 -0.42
N VAL A 271 -23.13 -4.79 0.27
CA VAL A 271 -22.37 -3.57 -0.06
C VAL A 271 -20.86 -3.80 -0.11
N LEU A 272 -20.36 -4.88 0.51
CA LEU A 272 -18.98 -5.35 0.39
C LEU A 272 -18.85 -6.76 -0.23
N SER A 273 -19.96 -7.46 -0.51
CA SER A 273 -19.96 -8.88 -0.93
C SER A 273 -20.14 -9.09 -2.44
N TYR A 274 -20.60 -8.08 -3.19
CA TYR A 274 -20.57 -8.09 -4.65
C TYR A 274 -19.91 -6.79 -5.11
N ASP A 275 -18.77 -6.93 -5.80
CA ASP A 275 -17.96 -5.87 -6.38
C ASP A 275 -17.25 -4.91 -5.40
N MET A 276 -16.26 -5.43 -4.68
CA MET A 276 -14.99 -4.72 -4.69
C MET A 276 -14.34 -5.10 -6.04
N PRO A 277 -14.34 -4.24 -7.07
CA PRO A 277 -13.67 -4.54 -8.32
C PRO A 277 -12.16 -4.50 -8.06
N LEU A 278 -11.63 -5.59 -7.52
CA LEU A 278 -10.26 -5.96 -7.76
C LEU A 278 -10.24 -6.37 -9.23
N CYS A 279 -9.82 -5.42 -10.08
CA CYS A 279 -9.79 -5.46 -11.54
C CYS A 279 -11.10 -5.07 -12.25
N ASP A 280 -11.42 -3.78 -12.25
CA ASP A 280 -12.16 -3.19 -13.36
C ASP A 280 -11.18 -3.04 -14.54
N GLU A 281 -11.27 -3.92 -15.54
CA GLU A 281 -10.46 -3.94 -16.76
C GLU A 281 -10.67 -2.71 -17.67
N SER A 282 -11.44 -1.71 -17.24
CA SER A 282 -11.85 -0.58 -18.08
C SER A 282 -11.19 0.77 -17.75
N ASP A 283 -10.46 0.91 -16.62
CA ASP A 283 -9.81 2.18 -16.26
C ASP A 283 -8.29 2.08 -16.25
N ASN A 284 -7.74 2.01 -17.46
CA ASN A 284 -6.30 2.06 -17.75
C ASN A 284 -5.74 3.50 -17.62
N SER A 285 -6.12 4.20 -16.55
CA SER A 285 -5.77 5.61 -16.26
C SER A 285 -4.77 5.74 -15.10
N TRP A 286 -3.86 4.78 -14.97
CA TRP A 286 -2.63 4.90 -14.17
C TRP A 286 -1.38 4.61 -15.01
N ARG A 287 -1.32 5.20 -16.20
CA ARG A 287 -0.06 5.50 -16.89
C ARG A 287 0.41 6.91 -16.54
#